data_AF-A0A967VYS9-F1
#
_entry.id   AF-A0A967VYS9-F1
#
_cell.length_a   1.000
_cell.length_b   1.000
_cell.length_c   1.000
_cell.angle_alpha   90.00
_cell.angle_beta   90.00
_cell.angle_gamma   90.00
#
_symmetry.space_group_name_H-M   'P 1'
#
loop_
_entity.id
_entity.type
_entity.pdbx_description
1 polymer ?
#
loop_
_entity_poly.entity_id
_entity_poly.type
_entity_poly.pdbx_seq_one_letter_code
_entity_poly.pdbx_strand_id
1 'polypeptide(L)'
;MGVRVFWYLPVSLLSTIEELNIHSGFGNSFLKNCGVKLFADGALGSQTAEMLENYEGLNRSGISVLSQEELNEIIGRSVSQELSCAIHAIGDKANRKVLATFGKFYHESQGAGLRHRIEHAQLLHPDDISKFQKYNITASVQPIHLAADVPIIEKYWGERGRFAYAFGSIANSGGRLIFGSDTPIESFDPWKSIYTALQRKYLMNPKESSFYPEEKIAIDQAIKAYTLDSAWVVGEEKN
;
A
#
# COMPACT_ATOMS: atom_id res chain seq x y z
N MET A 1 10.51 -6.30 -26.84
CA MET A 1 9.31 -6.09 -26.01
C MET A 1 9.57 -4.87 -25.13
N GLY A 2 8.78 -3.81 -25.28
CA GLY A 2 8.86 -2.64 -24.40
C GLY A 2 7.86 -2.81 -23.25
N VAL A 3 8.26 -2.42 -22.03
CA VAL A 3 7.39 -2.36 -20.85
C VAL A 3 6.96 -0.90 -20.66
N ARG A 4 5.72 -0.66 -20.24
CA ARG A 4 5.27 0.68 -19.82
C ARG A 4 5.72 0.94 -18.39
N VAL A 5 6.29 2.11 -18.14
CA VAL A 5 6.80 2.53 -16.84
C VAL A 5 5.93 3.66 -16.29
N PHE A 6 5.29 3.38 -15.15
CA PHE A 6 4.51 4.33 -14.39
C PHE A 6 5.29 4.72 -13.15
N TRP A 7 5.97 5.85 -13.23
CA TRP A 7 6.94 6.26 -12.24
C TRP A 7 6.30 7.17 -11.19
N TYR A 8 6.50 6.83 -9.92
CA TYR A 8 6.31 7.76 -8.81
C TYR A 8 7.65 8.36 -8.42
N LEU A 9 7.81 9.66 -8.65
CA LEU A 9 9.05 10.37 -8.36
C LEU A 9 9.28 10.46 -6.84
N PRO A 10 10.52 10.41 -6.35
CA PRO A 10 10.79 10.57 -4.93
C PRO A 10 10.35 11.95 -4.45
N VAL A 11 9.72 12.00 -3.28
CA VAL A 11 9.23 13.25 -2.67
C VAL A 11 10.31 14.31 -2.45
N SER A 12 11.58 13.92 -2.36
CA SER A 12 12.71 14.86 -2.29
C SER A 12 12.83 15.79 -3.50
N LEU A 13 12.20 15.43 -4.62
CA LEU A 13 12.13 16.25 -5.83
C LEU A 13 10.87 17.11 -5.92
N LEU A 14 10.00 17.14 -4.88
CA LEU A 14 8.70 17.82 -4.96
C LEU A 14 8.82 19.29 -5.38
N SER A 15 9.77 20.05 -4.85
CA SER A 15 9.98 21.44 -5.26
C SER A 15 10.40 21.57 -6.73
N THR A 16 11.24 20.66 -7.23
CA THR A 16 11.61 20.63 -8.66
C THR A 16 10.43 20.23 -9.55
N ILE A 17 9.59 19.30 -9.09
CA ILE A 17 8.36 18.90 -9.78
C ILE A 17 7.40 20.09 -9.88
N GLU A 18 7.27 20.88 -8.81
CA GLU A 18 6.49 22.14 -8.77
C GLU A 18 7.05 23.18 -9.76
N GLU A 19 8.36 23.42 -9.75
CA GLU A 19 9.03 24.36 -10.65
C GLU A 19 8.87 23.99 -12.14
N LEU A 20 8.89 22.69 -12.44
CA LEU A 20 8.72 22.18 -13.80
C LEU A 20 7.26 21.94 -14.20
N ASN A 21 6.30 22.23 -13.30
CA ASN A 21 4.87 22.01 -13.49
C ASN A 21 4.53 20.57 -13.94
N ILE A 22 5.17 19.59 -13.31
CA ILE A 22 4.94 18.16 -13.58
C ILE A 22 3.76 17.69 -12.72
N HIS A 23 2.72 17.13 -13.34
CA HIS A 23 1.53 16.58 -12.69
C HIS A 23 1.42 15.06 -12.92
N SER A 24 0.39 14.41 -12.33
CA SER A 24 0.07 13.01 -12.63
C SER A 24 -0.31 12.84 -14.11
N GLY A 25 0.18 11.79 -14.75
CA GLY A 25 -0.04 11.50 -16.17
C GLY A 25 0.96 12.18 -17.13
N PHE A 26 1.85 13.05 -16.64
CA PHE A 26 2.87 13.70 -17.47
C PHE A 26 3.83 12.67 -18.09
N GLY A 27 4.05 12.73 -19.40
CA GLY A 27 4.91 11.79 -20.13
C GLY A 27 4.30 11.33 -21.46
N ASN A 28 4.56 10.09 -21.85
CA ASN A 28 4.07 9.50 -23.10
C ASN A 28 3.51 8.07 -22.88
N SER A 29 3.22 7.33 -23.95
CA SER A 29 2.62 5.99 -23.86
C SER A 29 3.50 4.93 -23.20
N PHE A 30 4.81 5.16 -23.06
CA PHE A 30 5.77 4.21 -22.48
C PHE A 30 6.33 4.64 -21.12
N LEU A 31 6.43 5.94 -20.85
CA LEU A 31 6.91 6.48 -19.58
C LEU A 31 5.98 7.60 -19.12
N LYS A 32 5.36 7.45 -17.95
CA LYS A 32 4.54 8.48 -17.31
C LYS A 32 4.94 8.67 -15.86
N ASN A 33 5.00 9.93 -15.43
CA ASN A 33 4.92 10.26 -14.02
C ASN A 33 3.49 10.06 -13.54
N CYS A 34 3.29 9.31 -12.48
CA CYS A 34 1.99 9.05 -11.88
C CYS A 34 1.84 9.73 -10.51
N GLY A 35 2.86 10.45 -10.05
CA GLY A 35 2.82 11.18 -8.80
C GLY A 35 4.11 11.07 -8.00
N VAL A 36 4.01 11.13 -6.68
CA VAL A 36 5.17 11.12 -5.77
C VAL A 36 5.16 9.93 -4.80
N LYS A 37 6.34 9.39 -4.50
CA LYS A 37 6.57 8.32 -3.52
C LYS A 37 7.08 8.89 -2.20
N LEU A 38 6.40 8.52 -1.11
CA LEU A 38 6.75 8.87 0.27
C LEU A 38 6.93 7.61 1.14
N PHE A 39 7.53 7.79 2.31
CA PHE A 39 7.62 6.79 3.37
C PHE A 39 7.09 7.35 4.69
N ALA A 40 6.09 6.71 5.29
CA ALA A 40 5.56 7.10 6.59
C ALA A 40 6.29 6.40 7.76
N ASP A 41 6.78 5.19 7.54
CA ASP A 41 7.48 4.36 8.52
C ASP A 41 8.51 3.40 7.88
N GLY A 42 9.04 2.46 8.69
CA GLY A 42 9.94 1.41 8.25
C GLY A 42 9.25 0.06 8.00
N ALA A 43 9.87 -1.05 8.40
CA ALA A 43 9.43 -2.40 8.09
C ALA A 43 9.29 -3.31 9.33
N LEU A 44 8.50 -4.38 9.20
CA LEU A 44 8.31 -5.39 10.25
C LEU A 44 9.62 -6.12 10.59
N GLY A 45 10.37 -6.56 9.57
CA GLY A 45 11.59 -7.35 9.76
C GLY A 45 12.69 -6.63 10.56
N SER A 46 12.76 -5.30 10.49
CA SER A 46 13.64 -4.44 11.30
C SER A 46 12.97 -3.88 12.56
N GLN A 47 11.69 -4.18 12.78
CA GLN A 47 10.83 -3.62 13.83
C GLN A 47 10.83 -2.07 13.82
N THR A 48 10.85 -1.49 12.61
CA THR A 48 10.81 -0.04 12.40
C THR A 48 9.50 0.43 11.79
N ALA A 49 8.58 -0.47 11.42
CA ALA A 49 7.21 -0.10 11.10
C ALA A 49 6.56 0.54 12.33
N GLU A 50 5.82 1.64 12.15
CA GLU A 50 5.30 2.48 13.24
C GLU A 50 3.96 1.94 13.73
N MET A 51 3.94 1.58 15.00
CA MET A 51 2.88 0.81 15.64
C MET A 51 2.08 1.68 16.64
N LEU A 52 0.80 1.34 16.84
CA LEU A 52 -0.02 1.95 17.90
C LEU A 52 0.44 1.51 19.29
N GLU A 53 0.89 0.27 19.39
CA GLU A 53 1.39 -0.36 20.61
C GLU A 53 2.85 -0.82 20.41
N ASN A 54 3.54 -1.13 21.51
CA ASN A 54 4.89 -1.68 21.42
C ASN A 54 4.88 -3.05 20.73
N TYR A 55 5.97 -3.36 20.03
CA TYR A 55 6.22 -4.72 19.55
C TYR A 55 6.28 -5.72 20.70
N GLU A 56 5.81 -6.94 20.46
CA GLU A 56 5.84 -8.01 21.47
C GLU A 56 7.27 -8.24 22.00
N GLY A 57 7.40 -8.29 23.33
CA GLY A 57 8.68 -8.48 24.00
C GLY A 57 9.67 -7.31 23.91
N LEU A 58 9.27 -6.16 23.36
CA LEU A 58 10.14 -4.98 23.22
C LEU A 58 9.49 -3.73 23.82
N ASN A 59 10.30 -2.75 24.23
CA ASN A 59 9.82 -1.43 24.68
C ASN A 59 10.01 -0.36 23.58
N ARG A 60 9.52 -0.65 22.37
CA ARG A 60 9.53 0.27 21.23
C ARG A 60 8.36 -0.03 20.30
N SER A 61 7.87 1.00 19.61
CA SER A 61 6.74 0.95 18.66
C SER A 61 7.14 1.39 17.24
N GLY A 62 8.40 1.22 16.87
CA GLY A 62 8.90 1.53 15.52
C GLY A 62 9.40 2.97 15.33
N ILE A 63 9.44 3.41 14.08
CA ILE A 63 9.98 4.72 13.68
C ILE A 63 8.98 5.44 12.78
N SER A 64 8.58 6.65 13.21
CA SER A 64 7.86 7.59 12.37
C SER A 64 8.87 8.28 11.43
N VAL A 65 8.80 8.00 10.13
CA VAL A 65 9.65 8.68 9.11
C VAL A 65 9.10 10.08 8.82
N LEU A 66 7.78 10.24 8.77
CA LEU A 66 7.10 11.51 8.62
C LEU A 66 6.07 11.70 9.74
N SER A 67 6.10 12.84 10.41
CA SER A 67 5.09 13.27 11.36
C SER A 67 3.73 13.49 10.69
N GLN A 68 2.67 13.67 11.50
CA GLN A 68 1.34 13.96 10.99
C GLN A 68 1.29 15.31 10.26
N GLU A 69 2.05 16.28 10.77
CA GLU A 69 2.20 17.63 10.24
C GLU A 69 2.93 17.61 8.90
N GLU A 70 4.06 16.90 8.81
CA GLU A 70 4.81 16.74 7.55
C GLU A 70 3.98 16.01 6.48
N LEU A 71 3.25 14.95 6.86
CA LEU A 71 2.32 14.28 5.93
C LEU A 71 1.26 15.26 5.42
N ASN A 72 0.67 16.06 6.31
CA ASN A 72 -0.33 17.06 5.92
C ASN A 72 0.23 18.12 4.98
N GLU A 73 1.45 18.60 5.23
CA GLU A 73 2.11 19.58 4.38
C GLU A 73 2.42 19.01 2.98
N ILE A 74 3.11 17.88 2.94
CA ILE A 74 3.59 17.26 1.69
C ILE A 74 2.42 16.79 0.83
N ILE A 75 1.42 16.12 1.42
CA ILE A 75 0.25 15.66 0.67
C ILE A 75 -0.57 16.86 0.20
N GLY A 76 -0.74 17.90 1.03
CA GLY A 76 -1.43 19.12 0.61
C GLY A 76 -0.76 19.78 -0.61
N ARG A 77 0.56 19.93 -0.58
CA ARG A 77 1.35 20.40 -1.73
C ARG A 77 1.16 19.52 -2.97
N SER A 78 1.25 18.21 -2.80
CA SER A 78 1.08 17.24 -3.90
C SER A 78 -0.31 17.34 -4.53
N VAL A 79 -1.36 17.43 -3.71
CA VAL A 79 -2.75 17.59 -4.19
C VAL A 79 -2.91 18.91 -4.95
N SER A 80 -2.33 20.00 -4.45
CA SER A 80 -2.38 21.30 -5.14
C SER A 80 -1.67 21.32 -6.50
N GLN A 81 -0.78 20.37 -6.74
CA GLN A 81 -0.07 20.16 -8.01
C GLN A 81 -0.63 18.99 -8.83
N GLU A 82 -1.82 18.50 -8.48
CA GLU A 82 -2.47 17.38 -9.16
C GLU A 82 -1.59 16.11 -9.21
N LEU A 83 -0.84 15.86 -8.13
CA LEU A 83 0.02 14.69 -7.96
C LEU A 83 -0.63 13.65 -7.04
N SER A 84 -0.80 12.42 -7.54
CA SER A 84 -1.22 11.30 -6.71
C SER A 84 -0.07 10.85 -5.81
N CYS A 85 -0.29 10.73 -4.52
CA CYS A 85 0.68 10.13 -3.60
C CYS A 85 0.62 8.61 -3.56
N ALA A 86 1.78 7.97 -3.62
CA ALA A 86 2.03 6.58 -3.25
C ALA A 86 2.83 6.58 -1.95
N ILE A 87 2.31 6.00 -0.87
CA ILE A 87 2.93 6.16 0.45
C ILE A 87 3.17 4.80 1.09
N HIS A 88 4.43 4.50 1.39
CA HIS A 88 4.80 3.35 2.20
C HIS A 88 4.26 3.51 3.63
N ALA A 89 3.45 2.55 4.07
CA ALA A 89 3.00 2.43 5.46
C ALA A 89 2.78 0.95 5.83
N ILE A 90 3.61 0.42 6.73
CA ILE A 90 3.52 -0.98 7.16
C ILE A 90 2.76 -1.11 8.48
N GLY A 91 3.11 -0.30 9.49
CA GLY A 91 2.51 -0.37 10.82
C GLY A 91 1.12 0.28 10.87
N ASP A 92 0.32 -0.14 11.83
CA ASP A 92 -1.07 0.32 11.99
C ASP A 92 -1.15 1.83 12.31
N LYS A 93 -0.21 2.37 13.08
CA LYS A 93 -0.13 3.82 13.35
C LYS A 93 0.30 4.62 12.12
N ALA A 94 1.25 4.11 11.33
CA ALA A 94 1.62 4.73 10.07
C ALA A 94 0.43 4.81 9.10
N ASN A 95 -0.27 3.68 8.92
CA ASN A 95 -1.48 3.59 8.10
C ASN A 95 -2.55 4.57 8.57
N ARG A 96 -2.79 4.65 9.88
CA ARG A 96 -3.75 5.60 10.47
C ARG A 96 -3.41 7.06 10.15
N LYS A 97 -2.15 7.48 10.28
CA LYS A 97 -1.72 8.85 9.94
C LYS A 97 -1.95 9.16 8.46
N VAL A 98 -1.55 8.24 7.59
CA VAL A 98 -1.68 8.40 6.14
C VAL A 98 -3.16 8.48 5.73
N LEU A 99 -4.00 7.58 6.24
CA LEU A 99 -5.45 7.61 6.00
C LEU A 99 -6.11 8.87 6.56
N ALA A 100 -5.65 9.37 7.71
CA ALA A 100 -6.14 10.63 8.27
C ALA A 100 -5.83 11.82 7.35
N THR A 101 -4.60 11.90 6.81
CA THR A 101 -4.23 12.96 5.86
C THR A 101 -4.97 12.84 4.54
N PHE A 102 -5.10 11.64 3.98
CA PHE A 102 -5.91 11.45 2.77
C PHE A 102 -7.37 11.82 2.99
N GLY A 103 -7.94 11.49 4.15
CA GLY A 103 -9.29 11.92 4.52
C GLY A 103 -9.42 13.44 4.63
N LYS A 104 -8.37 14.14 5.09
CA LYS A 104 -8.34 15.61 5.18
C LYS A 104 -8.42 16.29 3.81
N PHE A 105 -7.77 15.73 2.78
CA PHE A 105 -7.72 16.29 1.41
C PHE A 105 -8.62 15.55 0.41
N TYR A 106 -9.60 14.78 0.91
CA TYR A 106 -10.38 13.87 0.08
C TYR A 106 -11.14 14.60 -1.04
N HIS A 107 -11.78 15.73 -0.74
CA HIS A 107 -12.62 16.44 -1.72
C HIS A 107 -11.79 17.10 -2.82
N GLU A 108 -10.64 17.69 -2.47
CA GLU A 108 -9.69 18.28 -3.41
C GLU A 108 -9.10 17.20 -4.31
N SER A 109 -8.69 16.07 -3.71
CA SER A 109 -8.14 14.92 -4.45
C SER A 109 -9.17 14.32 -5.40
N GLN A 110 -10.41 14.18 -4.96
CA GLN A 110 -11.52 13.70 -5.79
C GLN A 110 -11.81 14.67 -6.94
N GLY A 111 -11.83 15.99 -6.67
CA GLY A 111 -12.06 17.03 -7.67
C GLY A 111 -11.00 17.04 -8.78
N ALA A 112 -9.74 16.79 -8.42
CA ALA A 112 -8.62 16.66 -9.36
C ALA A 112 -8.47 15.25 -9.96
N GLY A 113 -9.32 14.29 -9.59
CA GLY A 113 -9.27 12.92 -10.10
C GLY A 113 -8.04 12.12 -9.67
N LEU A 114 -7.42 12.48 -8.54
CA LEU A 114 -6.21 11.84 -8.03
C LEU A 114 -6.50 10.43 -7.49
N ARG A 115 -5.59 9.50 -7.78
CA ARG A 115 -5.70 8.08 -7.43
C ARG A 115 -4.59 7.72 -6.45
N HIS A 116 -4.79 8.10 -5.20
CA HIS A 116 -3.85 7.83 -4.10
C HIS A 116 -3.77 6.35 -3.74
N ARG A 117 -2.61 5.94 -3.25
CA ARG A 117 -2.44 4.60 -2.70
C ARG A 117 -1.50 4.53 -1.51
N ILE A 118 -1.76 3.53 -0.68
CA ILE A 118 -0.87 3.11 0.40
C ILE A 118 -0.15 1.84 -0.08
N GLU A 119 1.17 1.86 -0.04
CA GLU A 119 2.01 0.69 -0.31
C GLU A 119 2.11 -0.16 0.97
N HIS A 120 2.09 -1.47 0.77
CA HIS A 120 2.08 -2.53 1.77
C HIS A 120 0.77 -2.64 2.54
N ALA A 121 0.35 -1.60 3.26
CA ALA A 121 -0.81 -1.64 4.16
C ALA A 121 -0.80 -2.91 5.03
N GLN A 122 0.38 -3.27 5.54
CA GLN A 122 0.68 -4.63 6.00
C GLN A 122 -0.03 -4.96 7.30
N LEU A 123 -0.11 -4.04 8.24
CA LEU A 123 -0.92 -4.13 9.45
C LEU A 123 -1.90 -2.97 9.51
N LEU A 124 -3.17 -3.29 9.67
CA LEU A 124 -4.23 -2.29 9.81
C LEU A 124 -4.94 -2.46 11.14
N HIS A 125 -5.31 -1.35 11.77
CA HIS A 125 -6.30 -1.41 12.83
C HIS A 125 -7.70 -1.59 12.21
N PRO A 126 -8.62 -2.38 12.81
CA PRO A 126 -9.95 -2.63 12.24
C PRO A 126 -10.74 -1.36 11.89
N ASP A 127 -10.69 -0.34 12.75
CA ASP A 127 -11.34 0.97 12.53
C ASP A 127 -10.84 1.74 11.28
N ASP A 128 -9.69 1.36 10.75
CA ASP A 128 -9.07 2.01 9.60
C ASP A 128 -9.41 1.33 8.27
N ILE A 129 -9.91 0.09 8.28
CA ILE A 129 -10.16 -0.71 7.06
C ILE A 129 -11.21 -0.06 6.15
N SER A 130 -12.31 0.44 6.71
CA SER A 130 -13.38 1.08 5.93
C SER A 130 -12.94 2.41 5.30
N LYS A 131 -11.84 3.01 5.79
CA LYS A 131 -11.34 4.30 5.29
C LYS A 131 -10.75 4.20 3.89
N PHE A 132 -10.28 3.02 3.48
CA PHE A 132 -9.82 2.77 2.11
C PHE A 132 -10.95 3.04 1.09
N GLN A 133 -12.15 2.50 1.34
CA GLN A 133 -13.32 2.78 0.52
C GLN A 133 -13.79 4.23 0.70
N LYS A 134 -13.92 4.69 1.96
CA LYS A 134 -14.46 6.01 2.29
C LYS A 134 -13.71 7.16 1.62
N TYR A 135 -12.38 7.06 1.55
CA TYR A 135 -11.51 8.09 0.97
C TYR A 135 -10.98 7.73 -0.41
N ASN A 136 -11.51 6.68 -1.05
CA ASN A 136 -11.08 6.17 -2.36
C ASN A 136 -9.55 5.94 -2.45
N ILE A 137 -8.98 5.35 -1.40
CA ILE A 137 -7.55 5.02 -1.31
C ILE A 137 -7.36 3.57 -1.73
N THR A 138 -6.43 3.37 -2.65
CA THR A 138 -6.07 2.02 -3.10
C THR A 138 -5.04 1.41 -2.15
N ALA A 139 -5.25 0.16 -1.73
CA ALA A 139 -4.23 -0.62 -1.03
C ALA A 139 -3.38 -1.37 -2.06
N SER A 140 -2.10 -1.01 -2.13
CA SER A 140 -1.10 -1.64 -3.00
C SER A 140 -0.30 -2.65 -2.21
N VAL A 141 -0.70 -3.90 -2.32
CA VAL A 141 -0.27 -4.98 -1.43
C VAL A 141 0.58 -6.01 -2.15
N GLN A 142 1.42 -6.69 -1.39
CA GLN A 142 2.33 -7.73 -1.90
C GLN A 142 2.01 -9.04 -1.20
N PRO A 143 1.07 -9.85 -1.72
CA PRO A 143 0.69 -11.10 -1.09
C PRO A 143 1.86 -12.05 -0.86
N ILE A 144 2.86 -12.05 -1.74
CA ILE A 144 4.03 -12.91 -1.59
C ILE A 144 4.81 -12.68 -0.28
N HIS A 145 4.85 -11.45 0.25
CA HIS A 145 5.49 -11.17 1.56
C HIS A 145 4.84 -11.97 2.69
N LEU A 146 3.52 -12.17 2.67
CA LEU A 146 2.82 -12.96 3.69
C LEU A 146 3.40 -14.37 3.82
N ALA A 147 3.80 -15.00 2.70
CA ALA A 147 4.33 -16.35 2.75
C ALA A 147 5.62 -16.45 3.57
N ALA A 148 6.45 -15.40 3.59
CA ALA A 148 7.69 -15.35 4.37
C ALA A 148 7.47 -14.80 5.80
N ASP A 149 6.55 -13.86 5.97
CA ASP A 149 6.44 -13.05 7.19
C ASP A 149 5.73 -13.72 8.37
N VAL A 150 4.98 -14.83 8.17
CA VAL A 150 4.18 -15.47 9.24
C VAL A 150 4.92 -15.61 10.59
N PRO A 151 6.14 -16.18 10.66
CA PRO A 151 6.83 -16.34 11.94
C PRO A 151 7.26 -15.01 12.57
N ILE A 152 7.55 -14.00 11.74
CA ILE A 152 7.95 -12.67 12.18
C ILE A 152 6.73 -11.92 12.74
N ILE A 153 5.58 -12.06 12.09
CA ILE A 153 4.30 -11.53 12.57
C ILE A 153 3.95 -12.14 13.93
N GLU A 154 3.96 -13.46 14.05
CA GLU A 154 3.63 -14.14 15.31
C GLU A 154 4.58 -13.72 16.44
N LYS A 155 5.87 -13.57 16.14
CA LYS A 155 6.89 -13.19 17.11
C LYS A 155 6.75 -11.74 17.60
N TYR A 156 6.50 -10.79 16.70
CA TYR A 156 6.64 -9.36 16.99
C TYR A 156 5.31 -8.60 17.07
N TRP A 157 4.26 -9.12 16.43
CA TRP A 157 2.92 -8.56 16.49
C TRP A 157 2.00 -9.38 17.40
N GLY A 158 2.21 -10.69 17.59
CA GLY A 158 1.35 -11.48 18.47
C GLY A 158 -0.12 -11.46 18.02
N GLU A 159 -1.05 -11.21 18.94
CA GLU A 159 -2.50 -11.28 18.65
C GLU A 159 -2.96 -10.28 17.57
N ARG A 160 -2.37 -9.07 17.50
CA ARG A 160 -2.69 -8.11 16.43
C ARG A 160 -2.27 -8.59 15.04
N GLY A 161 -1.46 -9.65 14.93
CA GLY A 161 -1.17 -10.34 13.67
C GLY A 161 -2.43 -10.81 12.93
N ARG A 162 -3.58 -10.95 13.60
CA ARG A 162 -4.90 -11.16 12.98
C ARG A 162 -5.25 -10.11 11.92
N PHE A 163 -4.79 -8.87 12.08
CA PHE A 163 -5.07 -7.80 11.14
C PHE A 163 -3.95 -7.59 10.12
N ALA A 164 -3.00 -8.52 10.04
CA ALA A 164 -1.95 -8.49 9.04
C ALA A 164 -2.46 -8.97 7.68
N TYR A 165 -2.07 -8.26 6.61
CA TYR A 165 -2.44 -8.56 5.24
C TYR A 165 -3.96 -8.72 5.09
N ALA A 166 -4.71 -7.72 5.52
CA ALA A 166 -6.18 -7.73 5.63
C ALA A 166 -6.89 -7.60 4.26
N PHE A 167 -6.48 -8.41 3.27
CA PHE A 167 -6.95 -8.32 1.88
C PHE A 167 -8.46 -8.56 1.78
N GLY A 168 -8.94 -9.64 2.38
CA GLY A 168 -10.36 -9.99 2.38
C GLY A 168 -11.19 -8.89 3.04
N SER A 169 -10.73 -8.37 4.18
CA SER A 169 -11.40 -7.29 4.90
C SER A 169 -11.45 -5.97 4.10
N ILE A 170 -10.36 -5.57 3.43
CA ILE A 170 -10.34 -4.39 2.55
C ILE A 170 -11.29 -4.60 1.36
N ALA A 171 -11.24 -5.75 0.69
CA ALA A 171 -12.10 -6.04 -0.45
C ALA A 171 -13.58 -6.04 -0.05
N ASN A 172 -13.92 -6.65 1.09
CA ASN A 172 -15.28 -6.74 1.61
C ASN A 172 -15.82 -5.37 2.08
N SER A 173 -14.95 -4.43 2.48
CA SER A 173 -15.36 -3.06 2.79
C SER A 173 -15.61 -2.21 1.53
N GLY A 174 -15.34 -2.75 0.34
CA GLY A 174 -15.41 -2.03 -0.94
C GLY A 174 -14.12 -1.27 -1.28
N GLY A 175 -13.04 -1.48 -0.53
CA GLY A 175 -11.73 -0.93 -0.83
C GLY A 175 -11.10 -1.60 -2.05
N ARG A 176 -10.29 -0.84 -2.81
CA ARG A 176 -9.59 -1.36 -3.98
C ARG A 176 -8.24 -1.96 -3.58
N LEU A 177 -7.97 -3.17 -4.05
CA LEU A 177 -6.67 -3.83 -3.95
C LEU A 177 -5.95 -3.76 -5.30
N ILE A 178 -4.65 -3.52 -5.27
CA ILE A 178 -3.75 -3.80 -6.39
C ILE A 178 -2.59 -4.65 -5.91
N PHE A 179 -2.06 -5.50 -6.78
CA PHE A 179 -0.96 -6.40 -6.45
C PHE A 179 0.36 -5.93 -7.06
N GLY A 180 1.40 -5.94 -6.23
CA GLY A 180 2.79 -5.78 -6.63
C GLY A 180 3.67 -6.88 -6.03
N SER A 181 4.90 -7.01 -6.51
CA SER A 181 5.87 -7.95 -5.93
C SER A 181 6.93 -7.27 -5.07
N ASP A 182 7.09 -5.95 -5.17
CA ASP A 182 8.22 -5.22 -4.55
C ASP A 182 9.59 -5.82 -4.92
N THR A 183 9.73 -6.28 -6.17
CA THR A 183 11.01 -6.82 -6.67
C THR A 183 12.10 -5.74 -6.57
N PRO A 184 13.32 -6.07 -6.09
CA PRO A 184 13.87 -7.41 -5.92
C PRO A 184 13.73 -8.04 -4.53
N ILE A 185 12.92 -7.48 -3.63
CA ILE A 185 12.71 -8.05 -2.28
C ILE A 185 12.10 -9.45 -2.39
N GLU A 186 11.06 -9.59 -3.22
CA GLU A 186 10.42 -10.86 -3.54
C GLU A 186 10.42 -11.17 -5.03
N SER A 187 10.06 -12.42 -5.34
CA SER A 187 9.92 -12.92 -6.72
C SER A 187 8.88 -12.11 -7.51
N PHE A 188 9.23 -11.69 -8.73
CA PHE A 188 8.29 -11.01 -9.64
C PHE A 188 7.25 -11.95 -10.29
N ASP A 189 7.27 -13.25 -9.96
CA ASP A 189 6.33 -14.24 -10.50
C ASP A 189 4.91 -14.01 -9.92
N PRO A 190 3.95 -13.54 -10.73
CA PRO A 190 2.62 -13.18 -10.24
C PRO A 190 1.85 -14.39 -9.71
N TRP A 191 2.15 -15.61 -10.18
CA TRP A 191 1.44 -16.82 -9.74
C TRP A 191 1.72 -17.16 -8.28
N LYS A 192 2.91 -16.84 -7.77
CA LYS A 192 3.25 -17.00 -6.35
C LYS A 192 2.41 -16.06 -5.49
N SER A 193 2.32 -14.78 -5.86
CA SER A 193 1.47 -13.82 -5.16
C SER A 193 -0.02 -14.21 -5.22
N ILE A 194 -0.52 -14.64 -6.38
CA ILE A 194 -1.90 -15.12 -6.53
C ILE A 194 -2.12 -16.33 -5.61
N TYR A 195 -1.25 -17.33 -5.65
CA TYR A 195 -1.35 -18.50 -4.77
C TYR A 195 -1.35 -18.09 -3.29
N THR A 196 -0.46 -17.19 -2.87
CA THR A 196 -0.40 -16.72 -1.48
C THR A 196 -1.66 -15.94 -1.08
N ALA A 197 -2.24 -15.12 -1.96
CA ALA A 197 -3.49 -14.43 -1.67
C ALA A 197 -4.68 -15.38 -1.48
N LEU A 198 -4.72 -16.47 -2.25
CA LEU A 198 -5.79 -17.49 -2.21
C LEU A 198 -5.62 -18.48 -1.06
N GLN A 199 -4.37 -18.87 -0.75
CA GLN A 199 -4.07 -19.96 0.18
C GLN A 199 -3.54 -19.49 1.53
N ARG A 200 -2.82 -18.36 1.55
CA ARG A 200 -2.23 -17.75 2.76
C ARG A 200 -1.39 -18.72 3.59
N LYS A 201 -0.59 -19.56 2.94
CA LYS A 201 0.21 -20.61 3.59
C LYS A 201 1.65 -20.16 3.76
N TYR A 202 2.24 -20.42 4.94
CA TYR A 202 3.65 -20.15 5.20
C TYR A 202 4.53 -20.89 4.18
N LEU A 203 5.52 -20.18 3.61
CA LEU A 203 6.39 -20.60 2.52
C LEU A 203 5.66 -21.23 1.33
N MET A 204 4.38 -20.88 1.14
CA MET A 204 3.48 -21.49 0.15
C MET A 204 3.34 -23.01 0.29
N ASN A 205 3.76 -23.61 1.41
CA ASN A 205 3.75 -25.05 1.62
C ASN A 205 2.30 -25.57 1.74
N PRO A 206 1.83 -26.45 0.83
CA PRO A 206 0.45 -26.95 0.84
C PRO A 206 0.03 -27.65 2.14
N LYS A 207 1.00 -28.17 2.92
CA LYS A 207 0.77 -28.86 4.20
C LYS A 207 0.50 -27.91 5.37
N GLU A 208 0.90 -26.64 5.27
CA GLU A 208 0.68 -25.65 6.34
C GLU A 208 -0.79 -25.24 6.42
N SER A 209 -1.24 -24.80 7.60
CA SER A 209 -2.52 -24.14 7.74
C SER A 209 -2.53 -22.79 7.02
N SER A 210 -3.72 -22.31 6.66
CA SER A 210 -3.88 -20.94 6.17
C SER A 210 -3.76 -19.96 7.33
N PHE A 211 -2.89 -18.97 7.19
CA PHE A 211 -2.76 -17.86 8.12
C PHE A 211 -3.96 -16.92 7.98
N TYR A 212 -4.90 -16.95 8.93
CA TYR A 212 -6.17 -16.22 8.90
C TYR A 212 -6.96 -16.42 7.59
N PRO A 213 -7.61 -17.58 7.39
CA PRO A 213 -8.29 -17.93 6.13
C PRO A 213 -9.42 -16.99 5.71
N GLU A 214 -10.00 -16.23 6.64
CA GLU A 214 -11.00 -15.19 6.40
C GLU A 214 -10.48 -14.00 5.59
N GLU A 215 -9.16 -13.82 5.52
CA GLU A 215 -8.51 -12.76 4.73
C GLU A 215 -8.09 -13.24 3.32
N LYS A 216 -8.56 -14.43 2.89
CA LYS A 216 -8.40 -14.91 1.51
C LYS A 216 -9.24 -14.07 0.57
N ILE A 217 -8.76 -13.94 -0.67
CA ILE A 217 -9.54 -13.39 -1.78
C ILE A 217 -9.73 -14.44 -2.88
N ALA A 218 -10.78 -14.26 -3.68
CA ALA A 218 -11.08 -15.14 -4.80
C ALA A 218 -10.12 -14.92 -5.98
N ILE A 219 -10.03 -15.90 -6.88
CA ILE A 219 -9.09 -15.87 -8.01
C ILE A 219 -9.36 -14.71 -8.97
N ASP A 220 -10.63 -14.40 -9.22
CA ASP A 220 -11.06 -13.28 -10.06
C ASP A 220 -10.64 -11.94 -9.44
N GLN A 221 -10.79 -11.79 -8.12
CA GLN A 221 -10.29 -10.62 -7.39
C GLN A 221 -8.77 -10.49 -7.49
N ALA A 222 -8.03 -11.59 -7.33
CA ALA A 222 -6.56 -11.60 -7.43
C ALA A 222 -6.07 -11.26 -8.85
N ILE A 223 -6.70 -11.82 -9.89
CA ILE A 223 -6.38 -11.51 -11.29
C ILE A 223 -6.69 -10.03 -11.57
N LYS A 224 -7.84 -9.53 -11.12
CA LYS A 224 -8.23 -8.14 -11.29
C LYS A 224 -7.25 -7.17 -10.60
N ALA A 225 -6.80 -7.51 -9.39
CA ALA A 225 -5.81 -6.74 -8.64
C ALA A 225 -4.45 -6.67 -9.35
N TYR A 226 -4.05 -7.69 -10.11
CA TYR A 226 -2.82 -7.66 -10.92
C TYR A 226 -2.97 -6.96 -12.27
N THR A 227 -4.20 -6.82 -12.76
CA THR A 227 -4.49 -6.37 -14.13
C THR A 227 -5.26 -5.06 -14.13
N LEU A 228 -6.60 -5.14 -14.16
CA LEU A 228 -7.48 -3.99 -14.34
C LEU A 228 -7.35 -2.95 -13.24
N ASP A 229 -7.27 -3.37 -11.97
CA ASP A 229 -7.18 -2.42 -10.85
C ASP A 229 -5.78 -1.77 -10.78
N SER A 230 -4.72 -2.52 -11.11
CA SER A 230 -3.37 -1.96 -11.29
C SER A 230 -3.29 -0.97 -12.45
N ALA A 231 -3.95 -1.25 -13.58
CA ALA A 231 -4.06 -0.30 -14.67
C ALA A 231 -4.89 0.94 -14.28
N TRP A 232 -5.97 0.73 -13.51
CA TRP A 232 -6.80 1.80 -12.98
C TRP A 232 -6.01 2.75 -12.09
N VAL A 233 -5.15 2.28 -11.18
CA VAL A 233 -4.46 3.23 -10.27
C VAL A 233 -3.57 4.24 -11.02
N VAL A 234 -3.14 3.92 -12.24
CA VAL A 234 -2.28 4.77 -13.09
C VAL A 234 -3.02 5.39 -14.29
N GLY A 235 -4.34 5.22 -14.42
CA GLY A 235 -5.14 5.85 -15.47
C GLY A 235 -5.14 5.13 -16.82
N GLU A 236 -4.88 3.82 -16.84
CA GLU A 236 -4.69 3.01 -18.05
C GLU A 236 -5.72 1.88 -18.19
N GLU A 237 -6.83 1.93 -17.46
CA GLU A 237 -7.86 0.88 -17.44
C GLU A 237 -8.62 0.68 -18.77
N LYS A 238 -8.44 1.56 -19.75
CA LYS A 238 -9.10 1.52 -21.07
C LYS A 238 -8.14 1.21 -22.23
N ASN A 239 -6.85 1.01 -21.94
CA ASN A 239 -5.77 0.92 -22.94
C ASN A 239 -5.23 -0.50 -23.12
#